data_AF-A0A9D7DG29-F1
#
_entry.id   AF-A0A9D7DG29-F1
#
_cell.length_a   1.000
_cell.length_b   1.000
_cell.length_c   1.000
_cell.angle_alpha   90.00
_cell.angle_beta   90.00
_cell.angle_gamma   90.00
#
_symmetry.space_group_name_H-M   'P 1'
#
loop_
_entity.id
_entity.type
_entity.pdbx_description
1 polymer ?
#
loop_
_entity_poly.entity_id
_entity_poly.type
_entity_poly.pdbx_seq_one_letter_code
_entity_poly.pdbx_strand_id
1 'polypeptide(L)' 'MESTEALRSVEVLDAAGRSIAHHNGAFRTIPAPDLPGTYLVRSVFADGPPHVTRLVRY' A
#
# COMPACT_ATOMS: atom_id res chain seq x y z
N MET A 1 -18.47 14.67 -3.25
CA MET A 1 -17.10 15.18 -3.48
C MET A 1 -16.15 14.11 -2.98
N GLU A 2 -15.63 13.28 -3.88
CA GLU A 2 -14.55 12.36 -3.53
C GLU A 2 -13.27 13.21 -3.43
N SER A 3 -12.88 13.54 -2.20
CA SER A 3 -11.57 14.14 -1.95
C SER A 3 -10.53 13.18 -2.48
N THR A 4 -9.97 13.47 -3.65
CA THR A 4 -8.84 12.71 -4.18
C THR A 4 -7.62 13.20 -3.39
N GLU A 5 -7.51 12.77 -2.13
CA GLU A 5 -6.29 12.95 -1.35
C GLU A 5 -5.14 12.41 -2.22
N ALA A 6 -4.13 13.26 -2.45
CA ALA A 6 -3.05 12.89 -3.35
C ALA A 6 -2.25 11.75 -2.73
N LEU A 7 -2.43 10.53 -3.25
CA LEU A 7 -1.64 9.37 -2.84
C LEU A 7 -0.17 9.68 -3.08
N ARG A 8 0.65 9.60 -2.03
CA ARG A 8 2.07 9.88 -2.06
C ARG A 8 2.89 8.62 -2.28
N SER A 9 2.55 7.56 -1.56
CA SER A 9 3.20 6.26 -1.70
C SER A 9 2.32 5.10 -1.25
N VAL A 10 2.69 3.91 -1.70
CA VAL A 10 2.12 2.64 -1.25
C VAL A 10 3.26 1.73 -0.83
N GLU A 11 3.16 1.16 0.36
CA GLU A 11 4.10 0.18 0.88
C GLU A 11 3.40 -1.17 1.02
N VAL A 12 4.08 -2.24 0.64
CA VAL A 12 3.64 -3.62 0.87
C VAL A 12 4.49 -4.20 1.97
N LEU A 13 3.84 -4.71 3.02
CA LEU A 13 4.49 -5.34 4.15
C LEU A 13 4.13 -6.82 4.22
N ASP A 14 5.09 -7.64 4.63
CA ASP A 14 4.84 -9.05 4.94
C ASP A 14 4.06 -9.23 6.26
N ALA A 15 3.75 -10.48 6.60
CA ALA A 15 3.05 -10.82 7.83
C ALA A 15 3.83 -10.46 9.12
N ALA A 16 5.15 -10.24 9.03
CA ALA A 16 5.99 -9.77 10.12
C ALA A 16 6.06 -8.24 10.19
N GLY A 17 5.35 -7.52 9.31
CA GLY A 17 5.36 -6.06 9.23
C GLY A 17 6.62 -5.49 8.57
N ARG A 18 7.39 -6.30 7.84
CA ARG A 18 8.57 -5.83 7.10
C ARG A 18 8.15 -5.32 5.73
N SER A 19 8.61 -4.14 5.36
CA SER A 19 8.39 -3.61 4.01
C SER A 19 9.14 -4.46 2.98
N ILE A 20 8.40 -5.02 2.02
CA ILE A 20 8.94 -5.83 0.92
C ILE A 20 8.88 -5.10 -0.42
N ALA A 21 8.03 -4.07 -0.53
CA ALA A 21 7.93 -3.24 -1.72
C ALA A 21 7.46 -1.81 -1.37
N HIS A 22 7.94 -0.85 -2.16
CA HIS A 22 7.54 0.55 -2.05
C HIS A 22 7.28 1.11 -3.45
N HIS A 23 6.08 1.64 -3.65
CA HIS A 23 5.62 2.22 -4.89
C HIS A 23 5.28 3.70 -4.70
N ASN A 24 5.54 4.50 -5.74
CA ASN A 24 5.10 5.89 -5.78
C ASN A 24 3.56 5.94 -5.88
N GLY A 25 2.91 6.91 -5.23
CA GLY A 25 1.46 7.09 -5.28
C GLY A 25 0.89 7.46 -6.66
N ALA A 26 1.76 7.71 -7.65
CA ALA A 26 1.37 7.81 -9.06
C ALA A 26 0.88 6.47 -9.65
N PHE A 27 1.25 5.33 -9.05
CA PHE A 27 0.83 4.02 -9.53
C PHE A 27 -0.58 3.68 -9.04
N ARG A 28 -1.52 3.49 -9.97
CA ARG A 28 -2.89 3.04 -9.67
C ARG A 28 -2.99 1.55 -9.36
N THR A 29 -2.00 0.78 -9.81
CA THR A 29 -1.92 -0.67 -9.64
C THR A 29 -0.51 -1.03 -9.23
N ILE A 30 -0.38 -1.94 -8.27
CA ILE A 30 0.91 -2.49 -7.84
C ILE A 30 0.92 -3.99 -8.14
N PRO A 31 2.07 -4.56 -8.57
CA PRO A 31 2.18 -5.99 -8.77
C PRO A 31 1.98 -6.73 -7.44
N ALA A 32 1.34 -7.91 -7.50
CA ALA A 32 1.25 -8.77 -6.33
C ALA A 32 2.63 -9.34 -5.98
N PRO A 33 2.91 -9.65 -4.70
CA PRO A 33 4.16 -10.31 -4.31
C PRO A 33 4.32 -11.70 -4.97
N ASP A 34 5.55 -12.10 -5.30
CA ASP A 34 5.81 -13.39 -5.97
C ASP A 34 5.58 -14.63 -5.09
N LEU A 35 5.65 -14.45 -3.76
CA LEU A 35 5.46 -15.53 -2.81
C LEU A 35 4.00 -15.56 -2.33
N PRO A 36 3.40 -16.75 -2.16
CA PRO A 36 2.08 -16.87 -1.58
C PRO A 36 2.13 -16.48 -0.10
N GLY A 37 1.11 -15.75 0.36
CA GLY A 37 1.15 -15.23 1.72
C GLY A 37 0.09 -14.19 2.05
N THR A 38 0.17 -13.71 3.29
CA THR A 38 -0.64 -12.59 3.77
C THR A 38 0.21 -11.34 3.80
N TYR A 39 -0.29 -10.29 3.16
CA TYR A 39 0.40 -9.03 3.01
C TYR A 39 -0.47 -7.88 3.50
N LEU A 40 0.17 -6.86 4.05
CA LEU A 40 -0.46 -5.59 4.40
C LEU A 40 -0.06 -4.56 3.35
N VAL A 41 -1.06 -3.92 2.74
CA VAL A 41 -0.83 -2.78 1.86
C VAL A 41 -1.12 -1.50 2.65
N ARG A 42 -0.12 -0.63 2.78
CA ARG A 42 -0.20 0.66 3.48
C ARG A 42 -0.13 1.80 2.46
N SER A 43 -1.21 2.56 2.33
CA SER A 43 -1.22 3.80 1.55
C SER A 43 -0.82 5.00 2.41
N VAL A 44 -0.03 5.91 1.86
CA VAL A 44 0.38 7.17 2.49
C VAL A 44 -0.08 8.30 1.57
N PHE A 45 -0.87 9.23 2.10
CA PHE A 45 -1.37 10.40 1.36
C PHE A 45 -0.55 11.65 1.70
N ALA A 46 -0.58 12.64 0.81
CA ALA A 46 0.21 13.88 0.94
C ALA A 46 -0.30 14.82 2.04
N ASP A 47 -1.60 14.78 2.36
CA ASP A 47 -2.29 15.77 3.22
C ASP A 47 -2.44 15.37 4.71
N GLY A 48 -1.61 14.46 5.23
CA GLY A 48 -1.76 13.90 6.58
C GLY A 48 -2.59 12.60 6.58
N PRO A 49 -2.74 11.89 7.71
CA PRO A 49 -2.91 10.45 7.64
C PRO A 49 -4.36 10.01 7.40
N PRO A 50 -4.63 9.38 6.24
CA PRO A 50 -5.30 8.08 6.30
C PRO A 50 -4.36 6.97 5.82
N HIS A 51 -3.76 6.27 6.78
CA HIS A 51 -3.15 4.97 6.51
C HIS A 51 -4.25 3.94 6.31
N VAL A 52 -4.58 3.63 5.07
CA VAL A 52 -5.46 2.50 4.76
C VAL A 52 -4.60 1.25 4.73
N THR A 53 -4.85 0.33 5.67
CA THR A 53 -4.22 -0.99 5.70
C THR A 53 -5.19 -2.00 5.10
N ARG A 54 -4.81 -2.63 3.99
CA ARG A 54 -5.57 -3.72 3.38
C ARG A 54 -4.82 -5.03 3.55
N LEU A 55 -5.50 -6.03 4.13
CA LEU A 55 -5.03 -7.41 4.11
C LEU A 55 -5.27 -8.00 2.73
N VAL A 56 -4.23 -8.50 2.09
CA VAL A 56 -4.30 -9.18 0.80
C VAL A 56 -3.75 -10.60 0.96
N ARG A 57 -4.44 -11.56 0.34
CA ARG A 57 -3.96 -12.94 0.21
C ARG A 57 -3.71 -13.20 -1.27
N TYR A 58 -2.51 -13.68 -1.57
CA TYR A 58 -2.06 -14.08 -2.90
C TYR A 58 -1.59 -15.53 -2.85
#